data_AF-A0A524NF03-F1
#
_entry.id   AF-A0A524NF03-F1
#
_cell.length_a   1.000
_cell.length_b   1.000
_cell.length_c   1.000
_cell.angle_alpha   90.00
_cell.angle_beta   90.00
_cell.angle_gamma   90.00
#
_symmetry.space_group_name_H-M   'P 1'
#
loop_
_entity.id
_entity.type
_entity.pdbx_description
1 polymer ?
#
loop_
_entity_poly.entity_id
_entity_poly.type
_entity_poly.pdbx_seq_one_letter_code
_entity_poly.pdbx_strand_id
1 'polypeptide(L)'
;MTCIGKVFMQRKDFAKAIELQSGAYEIAKLSDAKLEMTASLLGLAETYVEMGDRTSAISTYRIAEKIAEEIGAKNELSNAYKGLASSYAELKDYDNAYLYQTRLTGIKDTLFVAANNRKFQALQFDYELDKREGQIELLTTDKKLQDAIIQKQKFVKNAFIAGFILIMLVAFQTLRSYFRKVRTNKLLDKQKVEIENLVLNILPAEVATELRTEGSATPRSYESVSVLFTDFKGFTQIAGGLAPKDLVAELNDFFMAFDDITVRNNLEKIKTIGDAYMCAGGIPSTNDTHPFDTVNAGLEMQE
;
A
#
# COMPACT_ATOMS: atom_id res chain seq x y z
N MET A 1 -48.95 32.74 -36.21
CA MET A 1 -49.74 33.58 -37.14
C MET A 1 -50.07 34.96 -36.54
N THR A 2 -50.38 35.05 -35.25
CA THR A 2 -50.73 36.30 -34.55
C THR A 2 -49.64 37.40 -34.61
N CYS A 3 -48.36 37.06 -34.39
CA CYS A 3 -47.25 38.01 -34.51
C CYS A 3 -47.03 38.49 -35.95
N ILE A 4 -47.28 37.62 -36.93
CA ILE A 4 -47.18 37.96 -38.37
C ILE A 4 -48.31 38.93 -38.74
N GLY A 5 -49.52 38.70 -38.23
CA GLY A 5 -50.63 39.64 -38.37
C GLY A 5 -50.32 41.04 -37.84
N LYS A 6 -49.67 41.16 -36.67
CA LYS A 6 -49.25 42.46 -36.13
C LYS A 6 -48.24 43.20 -37.04
N VAL A 7 -47.36 42.46 -37.73
CA VAL A 7 -46.42 43.05 -38.70
C VAL A 7 -47.16 43.62 -39.92
N PHE A 8 -48.17 42.91 -40.45
CA PHE A 8 -48.98 43.42 -41.57
C PHE A 8 -49.86 44.61 -41.16
N MET A 9 -50.38 44.61 -39.93
CA MET A 9 -51.09 45.76 -39.34
C MET A 9 -50.20 47.01 -39.31
N GLN A 10 -48.96 46.90 -38.83
CA GLN A 10 -48.00 48.02 -38.82
C GLN A 10 -47.66 48.53 -40.23
N ARG A 11 -47.70 47.66 -41.24
CA ARG A 11 -47.53 48.00 -42.66
C ARG A 11 -48.79 48.59 -43.30
N LYS A 12 -49.88 48.75 -42.54
CA LYS A 12 -51.22 49.20 -42.99
C LYS A 12 -51.87 48.26 -44.02
N ASP A 13 -51.39 47.03 -44.14
CA ASP A 13 -52.03 45.98 -44.93
C ASP A 13 -53.06 45.26 -44.05
N PHE A 14 -54.18 45.94 -43.82
CA PHE A 14 -55.18 45.51 -42.86
C PHE A 14 -55.95 44.26 -43.30
N ALA A 15 -56.19 44.10 -44.61
CA ALA A 15 -56.88 42.92 -45.15
C ALA A 15 -56.11 41.64 -44.84
N LYS A 16 -54.79 41.67 -45.07
CA LYS A 16 -53.92 40.53 -44.80
C LYS A 16 -53.70 40.29 -43.31
N ALA A 17 -53.66 41.36 -42.50
CA ALA A 17 -53.60 41.25 -41.04
C ALA A 17 -54.84 40.54 -40.47
N ILE A 18 -56.04 40.95 -40.91
CA ILE A 18 -57.31 40.34 -40.52
C ILE A 18 -57.39 38.88 -40.95
N GLU A 19 -57.02 38.56 -42.20
CA GLU A 19 -57.03 37.19 -42.70
C GLU A 19 -56.14 36.27 -41.83
N LEU A 20 -54.92 36.72 -41.53
CA LEU A 20 -53.96 35.95 -40.73
C LEU A 20 -54.39 35.80 -39.28
N GLN A 21 -54.98 36.83 -38.67
CA GLN A 21 -55.43 36.78 -37.28
C GLN A 21 -56.74 36.00 -37.10
N SER A 22 -57.65 36.10 -38.08
CA SER A 22 -58.89 35.30 -38.12
C SER A 22 -58.57 33.83 -38.36
N GLY A 23 -57.65 33.53 -39.29
CA GLY A 23 -57.13 32.18 -39.49
C GLY A 23 -56.44 31.62 -38.24
N ALA A 24 -55.65 32.44 -37.54
CA ALA A 24 -55.03 32.06 -36.26
C ALA A 24 -56.08 31.72 -35.19
N TYR A 25 -57.16 32.51 -35.11
CA TYR A 25 -58.27 32.25 -34.21
C TYR A 25 -58.98 30.92 -34.53
N GLU A 26 -59.29 30.64 -35.79
CA GLU A 26 -59.96 29.39 -36.17
C GLU A 26 -59.07 28.15 -35.88
N ILE A 27 -57.76 28.24 -36.12
CA ILE A 27 -56.82 27.16 -35.77
C ILE A 27 -56.77 26.95 -34.24
N ALA A 28 -56.69 28.04 -33.47
CA ALA A 28 -56.68 27.99 -32.01
C ALA A 28 -58.00 27.41 -31.47
N LYS A 29 -59.12 27.74 -32.11
CA LYS A 29 -60.45 27.21 -31.79
C LYS A 29 -60.57 25.72 -32.09
N LEU A 30 -60.02 25.25 -33.21
CA LEU A 30 -59.95 23.81 -33.53
C LEU A 30 -59.11 23.02 -32.51
N SER A 31 -58.12 23.68 -31.91
CA SER A 31 -57.23 23.09 -30.91
C SER A 31 -57.70 23.30 -29.46
N ASP A 32 -58.88 23.92 -29.25
CA ASP A 32 -59.40 24.37 -27.94
C ASP A 32 -58.39 25.20 -27.11
N ALA A 33 -57.46 25.87 -27.79
CA ALA A 33 -56.39 26.65 -27.17
C ALA A 33 -56.90 28.05 -26.79
N LYS A 34 -57.71 28.12 -25.73
CA LYS A 34 -58.39 29.36 -25.29
C LYS A 34 -57.48 30.58 -25.09
N LEU A 35 -56.24 30.37 -24.63
CA LEU A 35 -55.25 31.45 -24.47
C LEU A 35 -54.83 32.03 -25.84
N GLU A 36 -54.61 31.15 -26.82
CA GLU A 36 -54.21 31.52 -28.18
C GLU A 36 -55.38 32.11 -28.97
N MET A 37 -56.60 31.64 -28.72
CA MET A 37 -57.84 32.25 -29.22
C MET A 37 -57.94 33.71 -28.74
N THR A 38 -57.74 33.93 -27.44
CA THR A 38 -57.77 35.26 -26.82
C THR A 38 -56.69 36.16 -27.42
N ALA A 39 -55.45 35.69 -27.52
CA ALA A 39 -54.35 36.47 -28.10
C ALA A 39 -54.61 36.86 -29.57
N SER A 40 -55.25 35.96 -30.33
CA SER A 40 -55.59 36.20 -31.74
C SER A 40 -56.73 37.22 -31.88
N LEU A 41 -57.76 37.15 -31.03
CA LEU A 41 -58.84 38.13 -30.97
C LEU A 41 -58.35 39.50 -30.53
N LEU A 42 -57.43 39.59 -29.56
CA LEU A 42 -56.81 40.85 -29.16
C LEU A 42 -56.04 41.49 -30.32
N GLY A 43 -55.25 40.70 -31.06
CA GLY A 43 -54.56 41.18 -32.26
C GLY A 43 -55.52 41.64 -33.37
N LEU A 44 -56.64 40.94 -33.54
CA LEU A 44 -57.70 41.31 -34.49
C LEU A 44 -58.38 42.61 -34.09
N ALA A 45 -58.71 42.77 -32.81
CA ALA A 45 -59.30 43.98 -32.26
C ALA A 45 -58.36 45.20 -32.37
N GLU A 46 -57.06 45.02 -32.11
CA GLU A 46 -56.03 46.03 -32.37
C GLU A 46 -55.99 46.45 -33.85
N THR A 47 -56.18 45.49 -34.78
CA THR A 47 -56.19 45.78 -36.22
C THR A 47 -57.42 46.59 -36.62
N TYR A 48 -58.61 46.26 -36.09
CA TYR A 48 -59.81 47.08 -36.28
C TYR A 48 -59.66 48.49 -35.69
N VAL A 49 -58.96 48.60 -34.56
CA VAL A 49 -58.59 49.89 -33.97
C VAL A 49 -57.74 50.71 -34.94
N GLU A 50 -56.70 50.14 -35.53
CA GLU A 50 -55.83 50.87 -36.48
C GLU A 50 -56.54 51.22 -37.80
N MET A 51 -57.57 50.45 -38.20
CA MET A 51 -58.44 50.76 -39.34
C MET A 51 -59.45 51.88 -39.09
N GLY A 52 -59.65 52.28 -37.83
CA GLY A 52 -60.69 53.22 -37.42
C GLY A 52 -62.08 52.61 -37.21
N ASP A 53 -62.24 51.29 -37.36
CA ASP A 53 -63.50 50.60 -37.07
C ASP A 53 -63.59 50.26 -35.57
N ARG A 54 -64.02 51.26 -34.80
CA ARG A 54 -64.15 51.15 -33.34
C ARG A 54 -65.25 50.18 -32.91
N THR A 55 -66.31 50.03 -33.72
CA THR A 55 -67.45 49.19 -33.38
C THR A 55 -67.07 47.70 -33.46
N SER A 56 -66.39 47.30 -34.54
CA SER A 56 -65.87 45.93 -34.70
C SER A 56 -64.73 45.64 -33.72
N ALA A 57 -63.92 46.65 -33.37
CA ALA A 57 -62.90 46.50 -32.33
C ALA A 57 -63.52 46.17 -30.97
N ILE A 58 -64.55 46.91 -30.55
CA ILE A 58 -65.21 46.70 -29.25
C ILE A 58 -65.86 45.32 -29.19
N SER A 59 -66.58 44.90 -30.24
CA SER A 59 -67.20 43.57 -30.25
C SER A 59 -66.14 42.46 -30.13
N THR A 60 -65.03 42.59 -30.85
CA THR A 60 -63.93 41.62 -30.82
C THR A 60 -63.23 41.61 -29.45
N TYR A 61 -62.97 42.78 -28.87
CA TYR A 61 -62.39 42.88 -27.52
C TYR A 61 -63.30 42.27 -26.44
N ARG A 62 -64.63 42.41 -26.54
CA ARG A 62 -65.57 41.80 -25.59
C ARG A 62 -65.61 40.28 -25.70
N ILE A 63 -65.42 39.73 -26.90
CA ILE A 63 -65.26 38.27 -27.08
C ILE A 63 -63.95 37.82 -26.43
N ALA A 64 -62.85 38.55 -26.64
CA ALA A 64 -61.56 38.27 -26.02
C ALA A 64 -61.64 38.36 -24.49
N GLU A 65 -62.30 39.39 -23.95
CA GLU A 65 -62.55 39.57 -22.51
C GLU A 65 -63.22 38.34 -21.92
N LYS A 66 -64.34 37.89 -22.51
CA LYS A 66 -65.09 36.73 -22.01
C LYS A 66 -64.23 35.46 -21.92
N ILE A 67 -63.46 35.17 -22.98
CA ILE A 67 -62.59 33.99 -23.00
C ILE A 67 -61.45 34.16 -21.99
N ALA A 68 -60.89 35.36 -21.87
CA ALA A 68 -59.82 35.66 -20.92
C ALA A 68 -60.29 35.57 -19.45
N GLU A 69 -61.53 35.96 -19.15
CA GLU A 69 -62.16 35.78 -17.84
C GLU A 69 -62.37 34.30 -17.52
N GLU A 70 -62.87 33.51 -18.48
CA GLU A 70 -63.08 32.07 -18.31
C GLU A 70 -61.78 31.33 -17.94
N ILE A 71 -60.65 31.71 -18.53
CA ILE A 71 -59.36 31.06 -18.29
C ILE A 71 -58.52 31.76 -17.20
N GLY A 72 -59.01 32.86 -16.62
CA GLY A 72 -58.28 33.64 -15.62
C GLY A 72 -56.99 34.30 -16.16
N ALA A 73 -56.92 34.58 -17.46
CA ALA A 73 -55.76 35.14 -18.15
C ALA A 73 -55.62 36.64 -17.88
N LYS A 74 -55.05 37.00 -16.73
CA LYS A 74 -54.94 38.39 -16.25
C LYS A 74 -54.13 39.32 -17.17
N ASN A 75 -53.12 38.81 -17.87
CA ASN A 75 -52.33 39.64 -18.80
C ASN A 75 -53.16 40.01 -20.04
N GLU A 76 -53.91 39.05 -20.56
CA GLU A 76 -54.79 39.20 -21.70
C GLU A 76 -56.00 40.07 -21.36
N LEU A 77 -56.57 39.94 -20.16
CA LEU A 77 -57.60 40.84 -19.63
C LEU A 77 -57.10 42.28 -19.52
N SER A 78 -55.87 42.49 -19.04
CA SER A 78 -55.24 43.82 -19.00
C SER A 78 -55.18 44.46 -20.39
N ASN A 79 -54.81 43.68 -21.42
CA ASN A 79 -54.76 44.15 -22.80
C ASN A 79 -56.18 44.41 -23.36
N ALA A 80 -57.15 43.54 -23.08
CA ALA A 80 -58.55 43.72 -23.48
C ALA A 80 -59.14 45.00 -22.88
N TYR A 81 -58.97 45.21 -21.57
CA TYR A 81 -59.48 46.40 -20.86
C TYR A 81 -58.84 47.69 -21.35
N LYS A 82 -57.54 47.67 -21.64
CA LYS A 82 -56.85 48.81 -22.26
C LYS A 82 -57.46 49.13 -23.63
N GLY A 83 -57.63 48.12 -24.48
CA GLY A 83 -58.22 48.27 -25.82
C GLY A 83 -59.66 48.78 -25.79
N LEU A 84 -60.49 48.25 -24.87
CA LEU A 84 -61.87 48.68 -24.66
C LEU A 84 -61.95 50.12 -24.14
N ALA A 85 -61.17 50.46 -23.12
CA ALA A 85 -61.16 51.81 -22.55
C ALA A 85 -60.80 52.87 -23.61
N SER A 86 -59.77 52.62 -24.42
CA SER A 86 -59.38 53.51 -25.53
C SER A 86 -60.46 53.58 -26.61
N SER A 87 -61.04 52.44 -27.02
CA SER A 87 -62.05 52.40 -28.09
C SER A 87 -63.35 53.09 -27.70
N TYR A 88 -63.82 52.93 -26.46
CA TYR A 88 -64.99 53.64 -25.93
C TYR A 88 -64.75 55.15 -25.76
N ALA A 89 -63.56 55.55 -25.32
CA ALA A 89 -63.19 56.96 -25.18
C ALA A 89 -63.23 57.70 -26.53
N GLU A 90 -62.77 57.05 -27.60
CA GLU A 90 -62.82 57.61 -28.96
C GLU A 90 -64.24 57.72 -29.52
N LEU A 91 -65.14 56.81 -29.14
CA LEU A 91 -66.57 56.90 -29.45
C LEU A 91 -67.34 57.88 -28.55
N LYS A 92 -66.64 58.59 -27.64
CA LYS A 92 -67.20 59.51 -26.64
C LYS A 92 -68.15 58.86 -25.64
N ASP A 93 -68.08 57.54 -25.49
CA ASP A 93 -68.76 56.80 -24.43
C ASP A 93 -67.85 56.76 -23.19
N TYR A 94 -67.88 57.86 -22.43
CA TYR A 94 -67.00 58.05 -21.29
C TYR A 94 -67.35 57.14 -20.10
N ASP A 95 -68.61 56.71 -19.98
CA ASP A 95 -69.05 55.81 -18.91
C ASP A 95 -68.40 54.44 -19.04
N ASN A 96 -68.47 53.84 -20.23
CA ASN A 96 -67.79 52.57 -20.49
C ASN A 96 -66.27 52.72 -20.49
N ALA A 97 -65.72 53.82 -21.00
CA ALA A 97 -64.29 54.07 -20.96
C ALA A 97 -63.77 54.11 -19.50
N TYR A 98 -64.48 54.78 -18.60
CA TYR A 98 -64.13 54.85 -17.18
C TYR A 98 -64.23 53.49 -16.49
N LEU A 99 -65.27 52.70 -16.81
CA LEU A 99 -65.45 51.35 -16.28
C LEU A 99 -64.25 50.45 -16.61
N TYR A 100 -63.86 50.37 -17.89
CA TYR A 100 -62.74 49.52 -18.31
C TYR A 100 -61.38 50.06 -17.85
N GLN A 101 -61.23 51.38 -17.73
CA GLN A 101 -60.03 51.98 -17.13
C GLN A 101 -59.89 51.62 -15.64
N THR A 102 -61.00 51.56 -14.90
CA THR A 102 -61.02 51.14 -13.49
C THR A 102 -60.65 49.66 -13.37
N ARG A 103 -61.24 48.80 -14.20
CA ARG A 103 -60.91 47.36 -14.25
C ARG A 103 -59.44 47.12 -14.62
N LEU A 104 -58.89 47.89 -15.57
CA LEU A 104 -57.48 47.84 -15.95
C LEU A 104 -56.56 48.14 -14.77
N THR A 105 -56.89 49.16 -13.98
CA THR A 105 -56.08 49.57 -12.82
C THR A 105 -56.03 48.46 -11.77
N GLY A 106 -57.18 47.86 -11.43
CA GLY A 106 -57.23 46.75 -10.47
C GLY A 106 -56.45 45.50 -10.92
N ILE A 107 -56.47 45.16 -12.21
CA ILE A 107 -55.65 44.06 -12.74
C ILE A 107 -54.17 44.41 -12.73
N LYS A 108 -53.78 45.64 -13.08
CA LYS A 108 -52.37 46.08 -13.06
C LYS A 108 -51.76 45.97 -11.68
N ASP A 109 -52.47 46.39 -10.63
CA ASP A 109 -52.00 46.28 -9.25
C ASP A 109 -51.77 44.80 -8.87
N THR A 110 -52.72 43.94 -9.25
CA THR A 110 -52.63 42.49 -9.00
C THR A 110 -51.43 41.86 -9.72
N LEU A 111 -51.22 42.21 -11.00
CA LEU A 111 -50.09 41.72 -11.80
C LEU A 111 -48.75 42.21 -11.25
N PHE A 112 -48.69 43.46 -10.79
CA PHE A 112 -47.50 44.05 -10.20
C PHE A 112 -47.10 43.33 -8.89
N VAL A 113 -48.05 43.11 -7.99
CA VAL A 113 -47.81 42.36 -6.74
C VAL A 113 -47.32 40.94 -7.03
N ALA A 114 -47.97 40.24 -7.97
CA ALA A 114 -47.56 38.89 -8.36
C ALA A 114 -46.14 38.84 -8.96
N ALA A 115 -45.80 39.78 -9.84
CA ALA A 115 -44.48 39.87 -10.45
C ALA A 115 -43.39 40.19 -9.41
N ASN A 116 -43.67 41.13 -8.49
CA ASN A 116 -42.72 41.50 -7.46
C ASN A 116 -42.49 40.36 -6.45
N ASN A 117 -43.56 39.65 -6.07
CA ASN A 117 -43.45 38.50 -5.17
C ASN A 117 -42.62 37.36 -5.79
N ARG A 118 -42.79 37.08 -7.09
CA ARG A 118 -41.95 36.11 -7.82
C ARG A 118 -40.48 36.52 -7.84
N LYS A 119 -40.18 37.79 -8.12
CA LYS A 119 -38.80 38.31 -8.08
C LYS A 119 -38.19 38.17 -6.69
N PHE A 120 -38.96 38.49 -5.65
CA PHE A 120 -38.52 38.37 -4.27
C PHE A 120 -38.21 36.92 -3.89
N GLN A 121 -39.08 35.98 -4.27
CA GLN A 121 -38.86 34.54 -4.04
C GLN A 121 -37.61 34.04 -4.77
N ALA A 122 -37.41 34.44 -6.03
CA ALA A 122 -36.21 34.08 -6.79
C ALA A 122 -34.94 34.61 -6.10
N LEU A 123 -34.94 35.88 -5.69
CA LEU A 123 -33.80 36.48 -4.99
C LEU A 123 -33.50 35.80 -3.64
N GLN A 124 -34.54 35.43 -2.88
CA GLN A 124 -34.36 34.67 -1.64
C GLN A 124 -33.76 33.29 -1.89
N PHE A 125 -34.23 32.60 -2.93
CA PHE A 125 -33.73 31.29 -3.30
C PHE A 125 -32.26 31.35 -3.73
N ASP A 126 -31.89 32.33 -4.57
CA ASP A 126 -30.50 32.52 -5.00
C ASP A 126 -29.59 32.81 -3.79
N TYR A 127 -30.03 33.68 -2.87
CA TYR A 127 -29.28 33.95 -1.65
C TYR A 127 -29.10 32.71 -0.77
N GLU A 128 -30.14 31.88 -0.62
CA GLU A 128 -30.04 30.62 0.12
C GLU A 128 -29.12 29.60 -0.57
N LEU A 129 -29.13 29.55 -1.90
CA LEU A 129 -28.22 28.71 -2.67
C LEU A 129 -26.77 29.13 -2.46
N ASP A 130 -26.45 30.42 -2.64
CA ASP A 130 -25.09 30.96 -2.43
C ASP A 130 -24.57 30.64 -1.01
N LYS A 131 -25.44 30.80 0.00
CA LYS A 131 -25.10 30.46 1.38
C LYS A 131 -24.79 28.98 1.56
N ARG A 132 -25.56 28.09 0.93
CA ARG A 132 -25.33 26.64 0.98
C ARG A 132 -24.08 26.23 0.21
N GLU A 133 -23.82 26.82 -0.95
CA GLU A 133 -22.60 26.56 -1.72
C GLU A 133 -21.35 26.92 -0.93
N GLY A 134 -21.32 28.09 -0.28
CA GLY A 134 -20.21 28.48 0.58
C GLY A 134 -19.97 27.52 1.76
N GLN A 135 -21.04 26.97 2.36
CA GLN A 135 -20.91 25.96 3.41
C GLN A 135 -20.34 24.64 2.88
N ILE A 136 -20.81 24.19 1.72
CA ILE A 136 -20.31 22.98 1.07
C ILE A 136 -18.83 23.14 0.72
N GLU A 137 -18.43 24.30 0.20
CA GLU A 137 -17.02 24.59 -0.10
C GLU A 137 -16.14 24.50 1.15
N LEU A 138 -16.58 25.10 2.26
CA LEU A 138 -15.88 25.01 3.55
C LEU A 138 -15.73 23.56 4.02
N LEU A 139 -16.84 22.80 4.03
CA LEU A 139 -16.88 21.38 4.40
C LEU A 139 -15.98 20.51 3.51
N THR A 140 -15.97 20.76 2.20
CA THR A 140 -15.10 20.02 1.27
C THR A 140 -13.63 20.34 1.48
N THR A 141 -13.30 21.58 1.84
CA THR A 141 -11.94 22.00 2.16
C THR A 141 -11.45 21.34 3.45
N ASP A 142 -12.26 21.34 4.51
CA ASP A 142 -11.96 20.66 5.77
C ASP A 142 -11.76 19.15 5.56
N LYS A 143 -12.61 18.53 4.74
CA LYS A 143 -12.48 17.11 4.39
C LYS A 143 -11.16 16.82 3.67
N LYS A 144 -10.77 17.64 2.69
CA LYS A 144 -9.46 17.51 2.01
C LYS A 144 -8.29 17.65 2.97
N LEU A 145 -8.38 18.58 3.93
CA LEU A 145 -7.37 18.76 4.96
C LEU A 145 -7.25 17.52 5.86
N GLN A 146 -8.39 16.97 6.31
CA GLN A 146 -8.40 15.73 7.08
C GLN A 146 -7.81 14.55 6.31
N ASP A 147 -8.19 14.38 5.04
CA ASP A 147 -7.64 13.32 4.18
C ASP A 147 -6.12 13.46 4.01
N ALA A 148 -5.61 14.67 3.86
CA ALA A 148 -4.18 14.94 3.79
C ALA A 148 -3.45 14.61 5.11
N ILE A 149 -4.05 14.93 6.27
CA ILE A 149 -3.51 14.57 7.58
C ILE A 149 -3.48 13.05 7.75
N ILE A 150 -4.55 12.34 7.35
CA ILE A 150 -4.63 10.88 7.42
C ILE A 150 -3.57 10.23 6.52
N GLN A 151 -3.34 10.75 5.31
CA GLN A 151 -2.28 10.26 4.42
C GLN A 151 -0.90 10.43 5.04
N LYS A 152 -0.61 11.60 5.63
CA LYS A 152 0.66 11.83 6.34
C LYS A 152 0.81 10.88 7.55
N GLN A 153 -0.24 10.68 8.34
CA GLN A 153 -0.21 9.75 9.47
C GLN A 153 0.01 8.30 9.03
N LYS A 154 -0.63 7.86 7.93
CA LYS A 154 -0.41 6.52 7.35
C LYS A 154 1.04 6.34 6.92
N PHE A 155 1.62 7.32 6.24
CA PHE A 155 3.02 7.27 5.82
C PHE A 155 3.96 7.14 7.02
N VAL A 156 3.78 7.99 8.05
CA VAL A 156 4.57 7.93 9.28
C VAL A 156 4.44 6.57 9.95
N LYS A 157 3.22 6.05 10.12
CA LYS A 157 2.99 4.73 10.73
C LYS A 157 3.67 3.60 9.93
N ASN A 158 3.54 3.62 8.61
CA ASN A 158 4.15 2.61 7.74
C ASN A 158 5.68 2.67 7.77
N ALA A 159 6.26 3.88 7.80
CA ALA A 159 7.71 4.05 7.94
C ALA A 159 8.22 3.47 9.27
N PHE A 160 7.52 3.70 10.38
CA PHE A 160 7.86 3.09 11.67
C PHE A 160 7.80 1.56 11.65
N ILE A 161 6.76 0.98 11.06
CA ILE A 161 6.64 -0.49 10.92
C ILE A 161 7.79 -1.05 10.09
N ALA A 162 8.11 -0.43 8.95
CA ALA A 162 9.24 -0.84 8.11
C ALA A 162 10.58 -0.76 8.85
N GLY A 163 10.80 0.32 9.60
CA GLY A 163 11.99 0.48 10.44
C GLY A 163 12.10 -0.59 11.53
N PHE A 164 11.00 -0.92 12.20
CA PHE A 164 10.97 -1.97 13.21
C PHE A 164 11.28 -3.36 12.62
N ILE A 165 10.73 -3.67 11.45
CA ILE A 165 11.02 -4.92 10.72
C ILE A 165 12.50 -5.00 10.36
N LEU A 166 13.11 -3.89 9.91
CA LEU A 166 14.54 -3.84 9.58
C LEU A 166 15.41 -4.12 10.81
N ILE A 167 15.10 -3.51 11.95
CA ILE A 167 15.82 -3.74 13.21
C ILE A 167 15.69 -5.20 13.64
N MET A 168 14.49 -5.77 13.57
CA MET A 168 14.25 -7.18 13.90
C MET A 168 15.01 -8.14 12.97
N LEU A 169 15.10 -7.82 11.67
CA LEU A 169 15.89 -8.60 10.72
C LEU A 169 17.39 -8.58 11.07
N VAL A 170 17.93 -7.39 11.36
CA VAL A 170 19.34 -7.25 11.77
C VAL A 170 19.60 -7.99 13.07
N ALA A 171 18.74 -7.83 14.08
CA ALA A 171 18.85 -8.52 15.37
C ALA A 171 18.77 -10.05 15.21
N PHE A 172 17.88 -10.54 14.35
CA PHE A 172 17.74 -11.95 14.06
C PHE A 172 19.00 -12.52 13.36
N GLN A 173 19.58 -11.75 12.44
CA GLN A 173 20.81 -12.13 11.74
C GLN A 173 22.02 -12.15 12.68
N THR A 174 22.14 -11.19 13.59
CA THR A 174 23.21 -11.17 14.60
C THR A 174 23.05 -12.29 15.63
N LEU A 175 21.83 -12.55 16.10
CA LEU A 175 21.55 -13.69 16.98
C LEU A 175 21.87 -15.03 16.31
N ARG A 176 21.44 -15.24 15.07
CA ARG A 176 21.78 -16.46 14.32
C ARG A 176 23.28 -16.63 14.14
N SER A 177 24.01 -15.57 13.84
CA SER A 177 25.47 -15.66 13.70
C SER A 177 26.18 -15.88 15.03
N TYR A 178 25.69 -15.31 16.13
CA TYR A 178 26.16 -15.59 17.49
C TYR A 178 25.99 -17.07 17.85
N PHE A 179 24.79 -17.63 17.66
CA PHE A 179 24.54 -19.05 17.93
C PHE A 179 25.38 -19.98 17.04
N ARG A 180 25.64 -19.61 15.78
CA ARG A 180 26.56 -20.37 14.91
C ARG A 180 27.99 -20.34 15.45
N LYS A 181 28.52 -19.17 15.81
CA LYS A 181 29.88 -19.03 16.37
C LYS A 181 30.09 -19.89 17.61
N VAL A 182 29.13 -19.90 18.54
CA VAL A 182 29.22 -20.71 19.76
C VAL A 182 29.34 -22.21 19.45
N ARG A 183 28.60 -22.72 18.44
CA ARG A 183 28.71 -24.12 18.03
C ARG A 183 30.05 -24.44 17.40
N THR A 184 30.56 -23.55 16.54
CA THR A 184 31.87 -23.71 15.89
C THR A 184 33.01 -23.71 16.91
N ASN A 185 32.99 -22.80 17.90
CA ASN A 185 34.02 -22.75 18.94
C ASN A 185 34.04 -24.04 19.78
N LYS A 186 32.88 -24.57 20.15
CA LYS A 186 32.82 -25.86 20.87
C LYS A 186 33.42 -27.02 20.09
N LEU A 187 33.24 -27.04 18.77
CA LEU A 187 33.84 -28.08 17.92
C LEU A 187 35.36 -27.89 17.81
N LEU A 188 35.81 -26.65 17.66
CA LEU A 188 37.23 -26.33 17.61
C LEU A 188 37.95 -26.69 18.91
N ASP A 189 37.32 -26.42 20.06
CA ASP A 189 37.86 -26.80 21.37
C ASP A 189 37.99 -28.32 21.49
N LYS A 190 36.99 -29.08 21.02
CA LYS A 190 37.08 -30.55 20.99
C LYS A 190 38.24 -31.04 20.11
N GLN A 191 38.37 -30.49 18.90
CA GLN A 191 39.46 -30.87 17.98
C GLN A 191 40.85 -30.52 18.55
N LYS A 192 40.98 -29.38 19.23
CA LYS A 192 42.23 -29.00 19.90
C LYS A 192 42.61 -30.00 20.99
N VAL A 193 41.66 -30.38 21.84
CA VAL A 193 41.90 -31.36 22.91
C VAL A 193 42.30 -32.72 22.33
N GLU A 194 41.66 -33.16 21.24
CA GLU A 194 42.00 -34.43 20.59
C GLU A 194 43.41 -34.40 19.97
N ILE A 195 43.78 -33.31 19.31
CA ILE A 195 45.14 -33.11 18.77
C ILE A 195 46.17 -33.08 19.91
N GLU A 196 45.90 -32.37 21.01
CA GLU A 196 46.82 -32.31 22.17
C GLU A 196 47.03 -33.69 22.79
N ASN A 197 45.97 -34.49 22.96
CA ASN A 197 46.08 -35.85 23.47
C ASN A 197 46.88 -36.77 22.53
N LEU A 198 46.66 -36.66 21.22
CA LEU A 198 47.42 -37.44 20.23
C LEU A 198 48.92 -37.09 20.23
N VAL A 199 49.25 -35.80 20.35
CA VAL A 199 50.65 -35.35 20.42
C VAL A 199 51.35 -35.91 21.67
N LEU A 200 50.67 -35.89 22.82
CA LEU A 200 51.21 -36.43 24.07
C LEU A 200 51.35 -37.97 24.07
N ASN A 201 50.55 -38.68 23.27
CA ASN A 201 50.67 -40.13 23.12
C ASN A 201 51.84 -40.57 22.21
N ILE A 202 52.38 -39.67 21.39
CA ILE A 202 53.45 -40.00 20.42
C ILE A 202 54.80 -39.45 20.90
N LEU A 203 54.81 -38.34 21.62
CA LEU A 203 56.02 -37.65 22.06
C LEU A 203 55.99 -37.37 23.56
N PRO A 204 57.12 -37.50 24.28
CA PRO A 204 57.23 -37.03 25.65
C PRO A 204 56.83 -35.56 25.76
N ALA A 205 56.13 -35.19 26.84
CA ALA A 205 55.51 -33.87 27.01
C ALA A 205 56.50 -32.70 26.85
N GLU A 206 57.75 -32.90 27.27
CA GLU A 206 58.83 -31.92 27.13
C GLU A 206 59.20 -31.66 25.67
N VAL A 207 59.39 -32.73 24.89
CA VAL A 207 59.76 -32.67 23.47
C VAL A 207 58.61 -32.12 22.62
N ALA A 208 57.37 -32.49 22.95
CA ALA A 208 56.17 -31.94 22.31
C ALA A 208 56.03 -30.42 22.53
N THR A 209 56.35 -29.95 23.74
CA THR A 209 56.30 -28.52 24.07
C THR A 209 57.38 -27.75 23.31
N GLU A 210 58.59 -28.27 23.30
CA GLU A 210 59.74 -27.70 22.60
C GLU A 210 59.50 -27.59 21.08
N LEU A 211 59.00 -28.66 20.44
CA LEU A 211 58.64 -28.64 19.01
C LEU A 211 57.56 -27.59 18.68
N ARG A 212 56.59 -27.39 19.57
CA ARG A 212 55.51 -26.42 19.38
C ARG A 212 56.00 -24.97 19.50
N THR A 213 56.96 -24.70 20.39
CA THR A 213 57.47 -23.33 20.64
C THR A 213 58.61 -22.95 19.72
N GLU A 214 59.52 -23.88 19.43
CA GLU A 214 60.79 -23.58 18.75
C GLU A 214 60.85 -24.15 17.32
N GLY A 215 59.94 -25.05 16.95
CA GLY A 215 59.87 -25.66 15.62
C GLY A 215 60.89 -26.77 15.36
N SER A 216 61.78 -27.06 16.32
CA SER A 216 62.75 -28.16 16.30
C SER A 216 63.00 -28.69 17.71
N ALA A 217 63.37 -29.96 17.85
CA ALA A 217 63.79 -30.54 19.13
C ALA A 217 65.33 -30.51 19.22
N THR A 218 65.87 -30.00 20.33
CA THR A 218 67.32 -29.97 20.60
C THR A 218 67.82 -31.38 20.98
N PRO A 219 68.92 -31.86 20.38
CA PRO A 219 69.53 -33.12 20.78
C PRO A 219 70.02 -33.05 22.24
N ARG A 220 69.61 -34.01 23.07
CA ARG A 220 70.09 -34.16 24.46
C ARG A 220 71.18 -35.23 24.53
N SER A 221 72.23 -34.97 25.29
CA SER A 221 73.30 -35.94 25.58
C SER A 221 73.13 -36.48 26.99
N TYR A 222 73.23 -37.80 27.13
CA TYR A 222 73.14 -38.50 28.41
C TYR A 222 74.46 -39.23 28.67
N GLU A 223 75.07 -39.01 29.84
CA GLU A 223 76.40 -39.56 30.16
C GLU A 223 76.37 -41.07 30.44
N SER A 224 75.28 -41.58 31.02
CA SER A 224 75.10 -42.99 31.36
C SER A 224 73.67 -43.43 31.02
N VAL A 225 73.56 -44.45 30.17
CA VAL A 225 72.29 -45.01 29.69
C VAL A 225 72.47 -46.53 29.54
N SER A 226 71.45 -47.31 29.89
CA SER A 226 71.41 -48.74 29.56
C SER A 226 70.38 -48.96 28.45
N VAL A 227 70.76 -49.70 27.40
CA VAL A 227 69.89 -49.96 26.26
C VAL A 227 69.66 -51.47 26.14
N LEU A 228 68.40 -51.87 26.07
CA LEU A 228 67.98 -53.24 25.82
C LEU A 228 67.50 -53.37 24.38
N PHE A 229 67.99 -54.40 23.70
CA PHE A 229 67.48 -54.84 22.41
C PHE A 229 67.00 -56.28 22.55
N THR A 230 65.77 -56.53 22.10
CA THR A 230 65.24 -57.89 21.94
C THR A 230 64.96 -58.14 20.46
N ASP A 231 65.07 -59.40 20.06
CA ASP A 231 64.76 -59.85 18.71
C ASP A 231 64.16 -61.27 18.80
N PHE A 232 63.13 -61.53 17.98
CA PHE A 232 62.47 -62.83 17.98
C PHE A 232 63.25 -63.81 17.11
N LYS A 233 63.90 -64.79 17.75
CA LYS A 233 64.68 -65.81 17.05
C LYS A 233 63.81 -66.58 16.04
N GLY A 234 64.15 -66.48 14.76
CA GLY A 234 63.49 -67.23 13.68
C GLY A 234 62.20 -66.59 13.15
N PHE A 235 61.89 -65.35 13.55
CA PHE A 235 60.69 -64.64 13.13
C PHE A 235 60.53 -64.51 11.61
N THR A 236 61.63 -64.33 10.86
CA THR A 236 61.60 -64.28 9.39
C THR A 236 61.00 -65.55 8.76
N GLN A 237 61.18 -66.73 9.39
CA GLN A 237 60.62 -67.99 8.89
C GLN A 237 59.12 -68.10 9.20
N ILE A 238 58.69 -67.60 10.36
CA ILE A 238 57.29 -67.59 10.82
C ILE A 238 56.48 -66.59 9.98
N ALA A 239 57.04 -65.42 9.71
CA ALA A 239 56.44 -64.37 8.87
C ALA A 239 56.13 -64.84 7.45
N GLY A 240 56.88 -65.82 6.91
CA GLY A 240 56.64 -66.39 5.59
C GLY A 240 55.41 -67.30 5.48
N GLY A 241 54.87 -67.78 6.61
CA GLY A 241 53.76 -68.74 6.65
C GLY A 241 52.42 -68.16 7.12
N LEU A 242 52.39 -66.93 7.63
CA LEU A 242 51.20 -66.27 8.18
C LEU A 242 50.65 -65.19 7.25
N ALA A 243 49.34 -64.91 7.35
CA ALA A 243 48.77 -63.75 6.69
C ALA A 243 49.29 -62.46 7.37
N PRO A 244 49.59 -61.39 6.61
CA PRO A 244 50.18 -60.16 7.18
C PRO A 244 49.38 -59.55 8.33
N LYS A 245 48.05 -59.66 8.31
CA LYS A 245 47.17 -59.14 9.38
C LYS A 245 47.36 -59.89 10.70
N ASP A 246 47.47 -61.22 10.63
CA ASP A 246 47.58 -62.08 11.82
C ASP A 246 48.99 -62.00 12.41
N LEU A 247 50.01 -61.88 11.56
CA LEU A 247 51.40 -61.61 11.98
C LEU A 247 51.52 -60.31 12.78
N VAL A 248 50.87 -59.25 12.31
CA VAL A 248 50.88 -57.95 13.00
C VAL A 248 50.11 -58.01 14.32
N ALA A 249 49.00 -58.76 14.38
CA ALA A 249 48.23 -58.92 15.61
C ALA A 249 49.05 -59.66 16.69
N GLU A 250 49.68 -60.78 16.35
CA GLU A 250 50.55 -61.53 17.27
C GLU A 250 51.73 -60.67 17.75
N LEU A 251 52.41 -59.97 16.85
CA LEU A 251 53.47 -59.03 17.23
C LEU A 251 52.98 -57.94 18.19
N ASN A 252 51.79 -57.41 17.95
CA ASN A 252 51.21 -56.38 18.80
C ASN A 252 50.95 -56.90 20.22
N ASP A 253 50.52 -58.16 20.37
CA ASP A 253 50.29 -58.76 21.69
C ASP A 253 51.60 -58.91 22.49
N PHE A 254 52.69 -59.35 21.85
CA PHE A 254 54.01 -59.38 22.49
C PHE A 254 54.52 -57.98 22.84
N PHE A 255 54.38 -57.01 21.93
CA PHE A 255 54.83 -55.65 22.19
C PHE A 255 54.01 -54.95 23.28
N MET A 256 52.71 -55.23 23.41
CA MET A 256 51.92 -54.73 24.54
C MET A 256 52.42 -55.27 25.89
N ALA A 257 52.77 -56.57 25.96
CA ALA A 257 53.36 -57.14 27.16
C ALA A 257 54.74 -56.55 27.48
N PHE A 258 55.57 -56.32 26.45
CA PHE A 258 56.87 -55.65 26.61
C PHE A 258 56.73 -54.18 27.03
N ASP A 259 55.73 -53.46 26.51
CA ASP A 259 55.41 -52.09 26.90
C ASP A 259 55.11 -52.03 28.41
N ASP A 260 54.28 -52.96 28.92
CA ASP A 260 53.96 -53.05 30.34
C ASP A 260 55.18 -53.37 31.22
N ILE A 261 56.04 -54.31 30.79
CA ILE A 261 57.29 -54.63 31.50
C ILE A 261 58.24 -53.41 31.52
N THR A 262 58.34 -52.70 30.39
CA THR A 262 59.17 -51.50 30.21
C THR A 262 58.75 -50.41 31.20
N VAL A 263 57.45 -50.11 31.28
CA VAL A 263 56.90 -49.11 32.21
C VAL A 263 57.11 -49.53 33.67
N ARG A 264 56.86 -50.80 34.03
CA ARG A 264 57.04 -51.30 35.40
C ARG A 264 58.49 -51.22 35.88
N ASN A 265 59.45 -51.33 34.97
CA ASN A 265 60.88 -51.27 35.25
C ASN A 265 61.49 -49.89 35.01
N ASN A 266 60.70 -48.81 34.92
CA ASN A 266 61.21 -47.44 34.71
C ASN A 266 62.12 -47.28 33.47
N LEU A 267 61.83 -48.03 32.41
CA LEU A 267 62.50 -47.91 31.12
C LEU A 267 61.62 -47.11 30.16
N GLU A 268 62.24 -46.47 29.18
CA GLU A 268 61.55 -45.76 28.11
C GLU A 268 61.58 -46.58 26.82
N LYS A 269 60.40 -46.80 26.23
CA LYS A 269 60.30 -47.40 24.89
C LYS A 269 60.81 -46.43 23.85
N ILE A 270 61.75 -46.86 23.01
CA ILE A 270 62.33 -46.00 21.96
C ILE A 270 61.64 -46.23 20.63
N LYS A 271 61.58 -47.48 20.19
CA LYS A 271 60.92 -47.89 18.94
C LYS A 271 60.87 -49.40 18.82
N THR A 272 60.04 -49.87 17.90
CA THR A 272 60.16 -51.19 17.31
C THR A 272 60.88 -51.08 15.96
N ILE A 273 61.64 -52.11 15.60
CA ILE A 273 62.31 -52.20 14.29
C ILE A 273 61.97 -53.57 13.71
N GLY A 274 60.84 -53.66 12.99
CA GLY A 274 60.33 -54.95 12.53
C GLY A 274 59.87 -55.81 13.71
N ASP A 275 60.54 -56.93 13.91
CA ASP A 275 60.41 -57.88 15.02
C ASP A 275 61.23 -57.50 16.26
N ALA A 276 62.15 -56.55 16.15
CA ALA A 276 62.95 -56.12 17.29
C ALA A 276 62.25 -55.06 18.15
N TYR A 277 62.46 -55.13 19.47
CA TYR A 277 61.99 -54.13 20.43
C TYR A 277 63.18 -53.46 21.11
N MET A 278 63.12 -52.11 21.24
CA MET A 278 64.17 -51.30 21.83
C MET A 278 63.61 -50.42 22.94
N CYS A 279 64.18 -50.58 24.14
CA CYS A 279 63.94 -49.70 25.28
C CYS A 279 65.26 -49.31 25.95
N ALA A 280 65.24 -48.22 26.72
CA ALA A 280 66.41 -47.71 27.40
C ALA A 280 66.08 -47.18 28.79
N GLY A 281 66.95 -47.44 29.76
CA GLY A 281 66.90 -46.88 31.10
C GLY A 281 67.88 -45.73 31.26
N GLY A 282 67.54 -44.76 32.12
CA GLY A 282 68.33 -43.54 32.34
C GLY A 282 67.95 -42.40 31.39
N ILE A 283 66.91 -42.58 30.56
CA ILE A 283 66.28 -41.56 29.73
C ILE A 283 64.75 -41.64 29.85
N PRO A 284 64.02 -40.51 29.71
CA PRO A 284 64.51 -39.14 29.63
C PRO A 284 65.05 -38.61 30.98
N SER A 285 64.70 -39.26 32.09
CA SER A 285 65.18 -38.95 33.44
C SER A 285 66.37 -39.83 33.81
N THR A 286 67.49 -39.20 34.19
CA THR A 286 68.67 -39.92 34.66
C THR A 286 68.39 -40.57 36.01
N ASN A 287 68.77 -41.84 36.16
CA ASN A 287 68.75 -42.56 37.44
C ASN A 287 70.06 -43.34 37.58
N ASP A 288 70.37 -43.88 38.77
CA ASP A 288 71.56 -44.72 38.95
C ASP A 288 71.22 -46.23 38.87
N THR A 289 69.92 -46.56 38.83
CA THR A 289 69.41 -47.93 38.83
C THR A 289 69.19 -48.50 37.43
N HIS A 290 69.34 -47.69 36.36
CA HIS A 290 69.05 -48.11 34.98
C HIS A 290 69.72 -49.42 34.57
N PRO A 291 70.96 -49.78 34.98
CA PRO A 291 71.52 -51.07 34.58
C PRO A 291 70.75 -52.25 35.21
N PHE A 292 70.32 -52.10 36.46
CA PHE A 292 69.58 -53.13 37.19
C PHE A 292 68.16 -53.26 36.65
N ASP A 293 67.49 -52.12 36.44
CA ASP A 293 66.16 -52.01 35.85
C ASP A 293 66.11 -52.65 34.44
N THR A 294 67.14 -52.38 33.62
CA THR A 294 67.27 -52.94 32.26
C THR A 294 67.45 -54.46 32.27
N VAL A 295 68.26 -54.98 33.20
CA VAL A 295 68.46 -56.43 33.34
C VAL A 295 67.20 -57.11 33.86
N ASN A 296 66.50 -56.52 34.83
CA ASN A 296 65.27 -57.07 35.37
C ASN A 296 64.16 -57.12 34.30
N ALA A 297 63.99 -56.05 33.52
CA ALA A 297 63.08 -56.04 32.38
C ALA A 297 63.43 -57.12 31.35
N GLY A 298 64.72 -57.30 31.04
CA GLY A 298 65.18 -58.34 30.12
C GLY A 298 64.90 -59.76 30.60
N LEU A 299 64.92 -60.00 31.92
CA LEU A 299 64.54 -61.29 32.51
C LEU A 299 63.01 -61.49 32.45
N GLU A 300 62.23 -60.47 32.78
CA GLU A 300 60.76 -60.54 32.70
C GLU A 300 60.27 -60.72 31.25
N MET A 301 60.96 -60.16 30.25
CA MET A 301 60.62 -60.35 28.84
C MET A 301 60.91 -61.78 28.32
N GLN A 302 61.65 -62.59 29.08
CA GLN A 302 61.90 -64.00 28.73
C GLN A 302 60.80 -64.95 29.23
N GLU A 303 60.01 -64.53 30.22
CA GLU A 303 58.91 -65.31 30.81
C GLU A 303 57.63 -65.25 29.95
#